data_AF-A0A7W4VMA1-F1
#
_entry.id   AF-A0A7W4VMA1-F1
#
_cell.length_a   1.000
_cell.length_b   1.000
_cell.length_c   1.000
_cell.angle_alpha   90.00
_cell.angle_beta   90.00
_cell.angle_gamma   90.00
#
_symmetry.space_group_name_H-M   'P 1'
#
loop_
_entity.id
_entity.type
_entity.pdbx_description
1 polymer ?
#
loop_
_entity_poly.entity_id
_entity_poly.type
_entity_poly.pdbx_seq_one_letter_code
_entity_poly.pdbx_strand_id
1 'polypeptide(L)'
;MSRIEWRQDHVAGVPLNRHVGFVGCIEVGSVAYDGSNRFWIWSTPLQEDAWGYGPTEQAARAALEFWLASWLENFRPFFQADGTPPA
;
A
#
# COMPACT_ATOMS: atom_id res chain seq x y z
N MET A 1 -14.64 -1.23 -6.07
CA MET A 1 -13.44 -1.52 -6.89
C MET A 1 -12.26 -0.80 -6.25
N SER A 2 -11.15 -1.49 -6.02
CA SER A 2 -9.93 -0.87 -5.49
C SER A 2 -9.42 0.17 -6.51
N ARG A 3 -8.99 1.33 -6.01
CA ARG A 3 -8.36 2.39 -6.84
C ARG A 3 -6.88 2.13 -7.10
N ILE A 4 -6.32 1.10 -6.46
CA ILE A 4 -4.92 0.73 -6.59
C ILE A 4 -4.76 -0.19 -7.78
N GLU A 5 -3.90 0.22 -8.71
CA GLU A 5 -3.42 -0.64 -9.79
C GLU A 5 -2.26 -1.48 -9.27
N TRP A 6 -2.44 -2.79 -9.21
CA TRP A 6 -1.39 -3.73 -8.81
C TRP A 6 -0.61 -4.22 -10.03
N ARG A 7 0.71 -4.01 -10.02
CA ARG A 7 1.63 -4.44 -11.07
C ARG A 7 2.60 -5.48 -10.53
N GLN A 8 2.81 -6.56 -11.27
CA GLN A 8 3.81 -7.56 -10.91
C GLN A 8 5.21 -7.00 -11.13
N ASP A 9 6.07 -7.15 -10.13
CA ASP A 9 7.46 -6.70 -10.18
C ASP A 9 8.32 -7.69 -10.98
N HIS A 10 9.35 -7.18 -11.64
CA HIS A 10 10.22 -7.96 -12.51
C HIS A 10 11.68 -7.56 -12.34
N VAL A 11 12.59 -8.55 -12.34
CA VAL A 11 14.04 -8.32 -12.41
C VAL A 11 14.58 -9.01 -13.64
N ALA A 12 15.22 -8.26 -14.53
CA ALA A 12 15.72 -8.76 -15.82
C ALA A 12 14.67 -9.54 -16.64
N GLY A 13 13.40 -9.10 -16.59
CA GLY A 13 12.27 -9.76 -17.27
C GLY A 13 11.71 -10.99 -16.56
N VAL A 14 12.27 -11.39 -15.41
CA VAL A 14 11.76 -12.50 -14.60
C VAL A 14 10.72 -11.98 -13.60
N PRO A 15 9.48 -12.50 -13.61
CA PRO A 15 8.46 -12.09 -12.64
C PRO A 15 8.84 -12.52 -11.23
N LEU A 16 8.71 -11.61 -10.28
CA LEU A 16 8.89 -11.89 -8.86
C LEU A 16 7.57 -12.26 -8.19
N ASN A 17 7.63 -12.93 -7.04
CA ASN A 17 6.51 -13.05 -6.10
C ASN A 17 6.34 -11.73 -5.31
N ARG A 18 6.29 -10.61 -6.04
CA ARG A 18 6.17 -9.25 -5.52
C ARG A 18 5.27 -8.46 -6.45
N HIS A 19 4.36 -7.70 -5.85
CA HIS A 19 3.43 -6.82 -6.55
C HIS A 19 3.50 -5.43 -5.95
N VAL A 20 3.58 -4.41 -6.79
CA VAL A 20 3.64 -3.01 -6.37
C VAL A 20 2.31 -2.34 -6.72
N GLY A 21 1.73 -1.63 -5.76
CA GLY A 21 0.46 -0.93 -5.88
C GLY A 21 0.68 0.55 -6.22
N PHE A 22 -0.05 1.03 -7.23
CA PHE A 22 0.02 2.42 -7.69
C PHE A 22 -1.36 3.10 -7.67
N VAL A 23 -1.37 4.38 -7.33
CA VAL A 23 -2.49 5.30 -7.62
C VAL A 23 -1.95 6.39 -8.54
N GLY A 24 -2.30 6.32 -9.83
CA GLY A 24 -1.67 7.16 -10.85
C GLY A 24 -0.17 6.84 -10.96
N CYS A 25 0.69 7.84 -10.75
CA CYS A 25 2.15 7.68 -10.74
C CYS A 25 2.74 7.45 -9.34
N ILE A 26 1.92 7.43 -8.29
CA ILE A 26 2.38 7.32 -6.90
C ILE A 26 2.36 5.86 -6.47
N GLU A 27 3.50 5.35 -6.02
CA GLU A 27 3.58 4.06 -5.33
C GLU A 27 2.97 4.21 -3.93
N VAL A 28 1.99 3.37 -3.63
CA VAL A 28 1.30 3.38 -2.32
C VAL A 28 1.69 2.22 -1.43
N GLY A 29 2.32 1.19 -1.99
CA GLY A 29 2.91 0.09 -1.24
C GLY A 29 3.22 -1.12 -2.10
N SER A 30 3.76 -2.16 -1.48
CA SER A 30 4.07 -3.41 -2.15
C SER A 30 3.68 -4.61 -1.30
N VAL A 31 3.44 -5.73 -1.97
CA VAL A 31 3.11 -7.03 -1.36
C VAL A 31 4.06 -8.07 -1.91
N ALA A 32 4.83 -8.73 -1.05
CA ALA A 32 5.86 -9.69 -1.43
C ALA A 32 5.74 -10.98 -0.64
N TYR A 33 5.98 -12.12 -1.28
CA TYR A 33 5.98 -13.42 -0.62
C TYR A 33 7.31 -13.65 0.10
N ASP A 34 7.23 -13.91 1.41
CA ASP A 34 8.35 -14.41 2.19
C ASP A 34 8.31 -15.94 2.20
N GLY A 35 9.18 -16.54 1.40
CA GLY A 35 9.30 -18.00 1.29
C GLY A 35 9.82 -18.68 2.56
N SER A 36 10.54 -17.97 3.43
CA SER A 36 11.08 -18.54 4.67
C SER A 36 9.97 -18.74 5.69
N ASN A 37 9.10 -17.75 5.82
CA ASN A 37 8.01 -17.79 6.79
C ASN A 37 6.65 -18.21 6.19
N ARG A 38 6.59 -18.39 4.86
CA ARG A 38 5.42 -18.85 4.09
C ARG A 38 4.20 -17.95 4.23
N PHE A 39 4.40 -16.64 4.28
CA PHE A 39 3.33 -15.65 4.24
C PHE A 39 3.66 -14.50 3.29
N TRP A 40 2.66 -13.67 3.03
CA TRP A 40 2.82 -12.46 2.24
C TRP A 40 2.99 -11.26 3.17
N ILE A 41 4.03 -10.47 2.93
CA ILE A 41 4.31 -9.22 3.63
C ILE A 41 3.77 -8.09 2.78
N TRP A 42 3.16 -7.10 3.41
CA TRP A 42 2.92 -5.80 2.79
C TRP A 42 3.75 -4.73 3.48
N SER A 43 4.15 -3.71 2.72
CA SER A 43 4.80 -2.50 3.24
C SER A 43 4.40 -1.30 2.41
N THR A 44 4.59 -0.09 2.94
CA THR A 44 4.35 1.15 2.22
C THR A 44 5.56 2.08 2.30
N PRO A 45 5.89 2.83 1.23
CA PRO A 45 6.89 3.89 1.30
C PRO A 45 6.35 5.18 1.94
N LEU A 46 5.04 5.26 2.22
CA LEU A 46 4.38 6.48 2.68
C LEU A 46 4.62 6.78 4.16
N GLN A 47 5.05 5.79 4.94
CA GLN A 47 5.43 5.94 6.34
C GLN A 47 6.55 4.94 6.67
N GLU A 48 7.55 5.41 7.39
CA GLU A 48 8.63 4.56 7.91
C GLU A 48 8.06 3.44 8.80
N ASP A 49 8.63 2.24 8.67
CA ASP A 49 8.27 1.04 9.42
C ASP A 49 6.79 0.61 9.35
N ALA A 50 6.02 1.13 8.38
CA ALA A 50 4.65 0.70 8.14
C ALA A 50 4.62 -0.58 7.27
N TRP A 51 4.37 -1.71 7.93
CA TRP A 51 4.27 -3.02 7.29
C TRP A 51 3.31 -3.95 8.06
N GLY A 52 2.98 -5.07 7.44
CA GLY A 52 2.23 -6.16 8.05
C GLY A 52 2.28 -7.42 7.19
N TYR A 53 1.42 -8.39 7.50
CA TYR A 53 1.42 -9.67 6.79
C TYR A 53 0.02 -10.25 6.60
N GLY A 54 -0.09 -11.21 5.70
CA GLY A 54 -1.30 -11.99 5.44
C GLY A 54 -0.98 -13.40 4.94
N PRO A 55 -1.86 -14.38 5.19
CA PRO A 55 -1.64 -15.77 4.77
C PRO A 55 -1.70 -15.97 3.24
N THR A 56 -2.28 -15.02 2.51
CA THR A 56 -2.39 -15.03 1.05
C THR A 56 -2.04 -13.65 0.49
N GLU A 57 -1.69 -13.60 -0.80
CA GLU A 57 -1.44 -12.34 -1.53
C GLU A 57 -2.61 -11.37 -1.38
N GLN A 58 -3.83 -11.88 -1.58
CA GLN A 58 -5.06 -11.08 -1.47
C GLN A 58 -5.27 -10.55 -0.05
N ALA A 59 -4.98 -11.36 0.97
CA ALA A 59 -5.10 -10.91 2.36
C ALA A 59 -4.09 -9.79 2.68
N ALA A 60 -2.84 -9.90 2.22
CA ALA A 60 -1.84 -8.85 2.40
C ALA A 60 -2.20 -7.57 1.63
N ARG A 61 -2.71 -7.67 0.39
CA ARG A 61 -3.21 -6.51 -0.36
C ARG A 61 -4.38 -5.82 0.34
N ALA A 62 -5.36 -6.59 0.81
CA ALA A 62 -6.50 -6.04 1.53
C ALA A 62 -6.10 -5.38 2.85
N ALA A 63 -5.13 -5.96 3.57
CA ALA A 63 -4.60 -5.36 4.80
C ALA A 63 -3.88 -4.03 4.54
N LEU A 64 -3.07 -3.93 3.48
CA LEU A 64 -2.46 -2.67 3.06
C LEU A 64 -3.51 -1.64 2.60
N GLU A 65 -4.51 -2.03 1.83
CA GLU A 65 -5.60 -1.14 1.43
C GLU A 65 -6.36 -0.59 2.64
N PHE A 66 -6.65 -1.44 3.62
CA PHE A 66 -7.30 -1.04 4.87
C PHE A 66 -6.43 -0.08 5.67
N TRP A 67 -5.16 -0.42 5.87
CA TRP A 67 -4.20 0.44 6.57
C TRP A 67 -4.09 1.80 5.88
N LEU A 68 -3.97 1.82 4.55
CA LEU A 68 -3.83 3.05 3.77
C LEU A 68 -5.07 3.94 3.90
N ALA A 69 -6.26 3.34 3.84
CA ALA A 69 -7.50 4.07 4.07
C ALA A 69 -7.51 4.71 5.46
N SER A 70 -7.23 3.94 6.51
CA SER A 70 -7.15 4.45 7.89
C SER A 70 -6.07 5.52 8.08
N TRP A 71 -4.92 5.37 7.40
CA TRP A 71 -3.84 6.34 7.47
C TRP A 71 -4.22 7.67 6.81
N LEU A 72 -4.86 7.63 5.64
CA LEU A 72 -5.34 8.82 4.92
C LEU A 72 -6.41 9.59 5.69
N GLU A 73 -7.21 8.91 6.52
CA GLU A 73 -8.21 9.56 7.39
C GLU A 73 -7.58 10.59 8.34
N ASN A 74 -6.33 10.39 8.77
CA ASN A 74 -5.63 11.36 9.61
C ASN A 74 -5.43 12.71 8.91
N PHE A 75 -5.42 12.73 7.58
CA PHE A 75 -5.22 13.94 6.78
C PHE A 75 -6.54 14.59 6.34
N ARG A 76 -7.67 13.91 6.52
CA ARG A 76 -9.00 14.42 6.14
C ARG A 76 -9.26 15.86 6.60
N PRO A 77 -8.90 16.29 7.83
CA PRO A 77 -9.12 17.67 8.28
C PRO A 77 -8.42 18.73 7.41
N PHE A 78 -7.24 18.44 6.84
CA PHE A 78 -6.52 19.37 5.98
C PHE A 78 -7.22 19.63 4.65
N PHE A 79 -8.03 18.68 4.19
CA PHE A 79 -8.76 18.77 2.92
C PHE A 79 -10.19 19.29 3.09
N GLN A 80 -10.71 19.34 4.33
CA GLN A 80 -12.03 19.87 4.67
C GLN A 80 -11.99 21.31 5.17
N ALA A 81 -10.79 21.85 5.42
CA ALA A 81 -10.61 23.25 5.75
C ALA A 81 -10.86 24.12 4.51
N ASP A 82 -12.13 24.37 4.21
CA ASP A 82 -12.56 25.38 3.26
C ASP A 82 -12.17 26.79 3.77
N GLY A 83 -10.96 27.21 3.40
CA GLY A 83 -10.66 28.59 3.01
C GLY A 83 -10.73 29.73 4.04
N THR A 84 -10.88 29.49 5.35
CA THR A 84 -10.83 30.58 6.34
C THR A 84 -9.44 30.65 6.99
N PRO A 85 -8.60 31.65 6.67
CA PRO A 85 -7.32 31.82 7.36
C PRO A 85 -7.54 32.24 8.82
N PRO A 86 -6.62 31.88 9.74
CA PRO A 86 -6.71 32.30 11.13
C PRO A 86 -6.64 33.83 11.25
N ALA A 87 -7.51 34.39 12.10
CA ALA A 87 -7.58 35.81 12.44
C ALA A 87 -6.38 36.29 13.26
#